data_AF-A0A380FAY9-F1
#
_entry.id   AF-A0A380FAY9-F1
#
_cell.length_a   1.000
_cell.length_b   1.000
_cell.length_c   1.000
_cell.angle_alpha   90.00
_cell.angle_beta   90.00
_cell.angle_gamma   90.00
#
_symmetry.space_group_name_H-M   'P 1'
#
loop_
_entity.id
_entity.type
_entity.pdbx_description
1 polymer ?
#
loop_
_entity_poly.entity_id
_entity_poly.type
_entity_poly.pdbx_seq_one_letter_code
_entity_poly.pdbx_strand_id
1 'polypeptide(L)'
;MPGKILKPTIQATFSCKDVISSIGMKQYANPLNNDRSIISGESGALPLGVLIEIMTSKALFNAKDSLKLDNSSNILLINTEGNTNPKNYDDIIHNKLF
;
A
#
# COMPACT_ATOMS: atom_id res chain seq x y z
N MET A 1 25.89 5.94 3.35
CA MET A 1 25.23 5.31 2.19
C MET A 1 24.09 4.41 2.71
N PRO A 2 22.82 4.74 2.45
CA PRO A 2 21.65 4.01 2.96
C PRO A 2 21.67 2.50 2.67
N GLY A 3 22.38 2.07 1.62
CA GLY A 3 22.54 0.66 1.28
C GLY A 3 23.29 -0.22 2.30
N LYS A 4 23.98 0.35 3.30
CA LYS A 4 24.63 -0.45 4.36
C LYS A 4 23.66 -0.96 5.43
N ILE A 5 22.53 -0.28 5.62
CA ILE A 5 21.51 -0.65 6.62
C ILE A 5 20.43 -1.51 5.96
N LEU A 6 19.96 -1.12 4.78
CA LEU A 6 18.81 -1.76 4.13
C LEU A 6 19.13 -3.16 3.57
N LYS A 7 20.29 -3.36 2.95
CA LYS A 7 20.64 -4.62 2.30
C LYS A 7 20.60 -5.85 3.23
N PRO A 8 21.13 -5.80 4.47
CA PRO A 8 21.08 -6.96 5.36
C PRO A 8 19.71 -7.18 6.03
N THR A 9 18.79 -6.19 6.03
CA THR A 9 17.54 -6.26 6.80
C THR A 9 16.28 -6.42 5.95
N ILE A 10 16.35 -6.17 4.64
CA ILE A 10 15.19 -6.28 3.73
C ILE A 10 15.00 -7.74 3.30
N GLN A 11 13.77 -8.23 3.44
CA GLN A 11 13.37 -9.56 2.96
C GLN A 11 12.87 -9.54 1.50
N ALA A 12 12.23 -8.46 1.05
CA ALA A 12 11.74 -8.30 -0.32
C ALA A 12 11.67 -6.83 -0.73
N THR A 13 11.75 -6.56 -2.04
CA THR A 13 11.55 -5.24 -2.64
C THR A 13 10.51 -5.33 -3.74
N PHE A 14 9.67 -4.30 -3.87
CA PHE A 14 8.61 -4.25 -4.86
C PHE A 14 8.81 -3.07 -5.81
N SER A 15 8.55 -3.31 -7.10
CA SER A 15 8.42 -2.26 -8.11
C SER A 15 6.97 -2.26 -8.56
N CYS A 16 6.30 -1.11 -8.41
CA CYS A 16 4.85 -1.00 -8.55
C CYS A 16 4.51 0.05 -9.60
N LYS A 17 3.36 -0.14 -10.27
CA LYS A 17 2.73 0.91 -11.07
C LYS A 17 1.96 1.86 -10.15
N ASP A 18 1.75 3.10 -10.59
CA ASP A 18 1.04 4.12 -9.80
C ASP A 18 -0.37 3.69 -9.38
N VAL A 19 -1.05 2.87 -10.20
CA VAL A 19 -2.36 2.28 -9.86
C VAL A 19 -2.37 1.50 -8.54
N ILE A 20 -1.22 0.98 -8.09
CA ILE A 20 -1.14 0.30 -6.78
C ILE A 20 -1.32 1.30 -5.64
N SER A 21 -0.78 2.52 -5.77
CA SER A 21 -1.01 3.57 -4.77
C SER A 21 -2.48 3.95 -4.69
N SER A 22 -3.18 4.04 -5.84
CA SER A 22 -4.60 4.41 -5.86
C SER A 22 -5.50 3.37 -5.19
N ILE A 23 -5.16 2.08 -5.28
CA ILE A 23 -5.84 1.01 -4.51
C ILE A 23 -5.75 1.29 -3.01
N GLY A 24 -4.54 1.60 -2.51
CA GLY A 24 -4.32 1.92 -1.10
C GLY A 24 -5.06 3.19 -0.67
N MET A 25 -5.06 4.24 -1.51
CA MET A 25 -5.75 5.51 -1.22
C MET A 25 -7.25 5.27 -1.09
N LYS A 26 -7.85 4.55 -2.05
CA LYS A 26 -9.27 4.22 -2.06
C LYS A 26 -9.66 3.36 -0.86
N GLN A 27 -8.81 2.41 -0.44
CA GLN A 27 -9.07 1.57 0.72
C GLN A 27 -8.96 2.33 2.06
N TYR A 28 -7.98 3.23 2.19
CA TYR A 28 -7.86 4.08 3.38
C TYR A 28 -9.01 5.10 3.49
N ALA A 29 -9.44 5.67 2.36
CA ALA A 29 -10.56 6.60 2.33
C ALA A 29 -11.90 5.89 2.62
N ASN A 30 -12.08 4.67 2.11
CA ASN A 30 -13.27 3.83 2.26
C ASN A 30 -12.93 2.55 3.05
N PRO A 31 -12.72 2.66 4.38
CA PRO A 31 -12.29 1.54 5.22
C PRO A 31 -13.35 0.43 5.31
N LEU A 32 -12.90 -0.78 5.69
CA LEU A 32 -13.81 -1.91 5.92
C LEU A 32 -14.45 -1.79 7.31
N ASN A 33 -15.74 -2.14 7.40
CA ASN A 33 -16.47 -2.25 8.66
C ASN A 33 -16.33 -0.98 9.55
N ASN A 34 -15.71 -1.13 10.72
CA ASN A 34 -15.54 -0.08 11.73
C ASN A 34 -14.12 0.48 11.75
N ASP A 35 -13.28 0.14 10.76
CA ASP A 35 -11.94 0.70 10.66
C ASP A 35 -12.03 2.21 10.38
N ARG A 36 -11.05 2.97 10.88
CA ARG A 36 -11.03 4.42 10.72
C ARG A 36 -10.61 4.79 9.31
N SER A 37 -11.29 5.76 8.74
CA SER A 37 -10.85 6.38 7.49
C SER A 37 -9.55 7.16 7.72
N ILE A 38 -8.64 7.08 6.76
CA ILE A 38 -7.33 7.76 6.78
C ILE A 38 -7.19 8.52 5.47
N ILE A 39 -6.85 9.81 5.56
CA ILE A 39 -6.44 10.59 4.38
C ILE A 39 -4.98 10.24 4.12
N SER A 40 -4.72 9.62 2.97
CA SER A 40 -3.39 9.19 2.56
C SER A 40 -3.15 9.58 1.11
N GLY A 41 -2.06 10.30 0.86
CA GLY A 41 -1.57 10.58 -0.49
C GLY A 41 -0.95 9.34 -1.12
N GLU A 42 -0.48 9.48 -2.37
CA GLU A 42 0.02 8.38 -3.19
C GLU A 42 1.21 7.66 -2.54
N SER A 43 2.19 8.43 -2.05
CA SER A 43 3.40 7.86 -1.44
C SER A 43 3.08 7.17 -0.11
N GLY A 44 2.16 7.75 0.65
CA GLY A 44 1.73 7.22 1.95
C GLY A 44 0.84 5.98 1.85
N ALA A 45 0.07 5.87 0.76
CA ALA A 45 -0.89 4.80 0.55
C ALA A 45 -0.29 3.56 -0.13
N LEU A 46 0.81 3.73 -0.86
CA LEU A 46 1.46 2.66 -1.62
C LEU A 46 1.70 1.38 -0.81
N PRO A 47 2.17 1.41 0.47
CA PRO A 47 2.37 0.19 1.24
C PRO A 47 1.09 -0.64 1.44
N LEU A 48 -0.06 0.02 1.66
CA LEU A 48 -1.34 -0.68 1.78
C LEU A 48 -1.77 -1.27 0.44
N GLY A 49 -1.62 -0.52 -0.65
CA GLY A 49 -1.92 -1.01 -2.00
C GLY A 49 -1.11 -2.26 -2.36
N VAL A 50 0.18 -2.28 -2.04
CA VAL A 50 1.06 -3.45 -2.24
C VAL A 50 0.57 -4.63 -1.41
N LEU A 51 0.22 -4.42 -0.14
CA LEU A 51 -0.29 -5.48 0.72
C LEU A 51 -1.59 -6.08 0.16
N ILE A 52 -2.54 -5.25 -0.27
CA ILE A 52 -3.80 -5.70 -0.88
C ILE A 52 -3.51 -6.55 -2.12
N GLU A 53 -2.63 -6.09 -3.00
CA GLU A 53 -2.28 -6.83 -4.22
C GLU A 53 -1.61 -8.17 -3.89
N ILE A 54 -0.67 -8.22 -2.94
CA ILE A 54 -0.05 -9.49 -2.49
C ILE A 54 -1.08 -10.46 -1.93
N MET A 55 -2.06 -9.96 -1.18
CA MET A 55 -3.05 -10.80 -0.50
C MET A 55 -4.17 -11.30 -1.42
N THR A 56 -4.45 -10.60 -2.52
CA THR A 56 -5.60 -10.86 -3.40
C THR A 56 -5.23 -11.36 -4.79
N SER A 57 -4.06 -10.99 -5.31
CA SER A 57 -3.62 -11.32 -6.66
C SER A 57 -3.04 -12.72 -6.73
N LYS A 58 -3.64 -13.59 -7.56
CA LYS A 58 -3.11 -14.94 -7.82
C LYS A 58 -1.69 -14.90 -8.39
N ALA A 59 -1.35 -13.86 -9.15
CA ALA A 59 -0.02 -13.68 -9.72
C ALA A 59 1.07 -13.48 -8.66
N LEU A 60 0.71 -13.01 -7.46
CA LEU A 60 1.63 -12.76 -6.35
C LEU A 60 1.60 -13.83 -5.27
N PHE A 61 0.98 -15.00 -5.54
CA PHE A 61 0.92 -16.11 -4.59
C PHE A 61 2.31 -16.48 -4.03
N ASN A 62 3.31 -16.60 -4.90
CA ASN A 62 4.67 -16.93 -4.49
C ASN A 62 5.29 -15.84 -3.58
N ALA A 63 4.93 -14.56 -3.79
CA ALA A 63 5.42 -13.46 -2.95
C ALA A 63 4.78 -13.52 -1.56
N LYS A 64 3.46 -13.77 -1.49
CA LYS A 64 2.74 -13.97 -0.23
C LYS A 64 3.35 -15.13 0.58
N ASP A 65 3.58 -16.27 -0.06
CA ASP A 65 4.16 -17.46 0.55
C ASP A 65 5.60 -17.23 1.03
N SER A 66 6.45 -16.62 0.18
CA SER A 66 7.83 -16.28 0.54
C SER A 66 7.94 -15.29 1.69
N LEU A 67 6.99 -14.36 1.81
CA LEU A 67 6.88 -13.43 2.93
C LEU A 67 6.21 -14.05 4.17
N LYS A 68 5.66 -15.26 4.06
CA LYS A 68 4.94 -15.97 5.11
C LYS A 68 3.76 -15.16 5.67
N LEU A 69 3.06 -14.45 4.79
CA LEU A 69 1.90 -13.66 5.18
C LEU A 69 0.66 -14.55 5.31
N ASP A 70 0.14 -14.61 6.54
CA ASP A 70 -1.03 -15.39 6.91
C ASP A 70 -1.87 -14.69 8.00
N ASN A 71 -2.87 -15.38 8.53
CA ASN A 71 -3.79 -14.84 9.54
C ASN A 71 -3.14 -14.61 10.92
N SER A 72 -1.90 -15.04 11.14
CA SER A 72 -1.14 -14.78 12.36
C SER A 72 -0.20 -13.56 12.24
N SER A 73 -0.09 -12.99 11.04
CA SER A 73 0.82 -11.88 10.75
C SER A 73 0.32 -10.56 11.35
N ASN A 74 1.21 -9.84 12.05
CA ASN A 74 0.98 -8.45 12.45
C ASN A 74 1.80 -7.53 11.55
N ILE A 75 1.12 -6.64 10.81
CA ILE A 75 1.74 -5.84 9.76
C ILE A 75 1.76 -4.37 10.17
N LEU A 76 2.94 -3.75 10.14
CA LEU A 76 3.12 -2.32 10.32
C LEU A 76 3.23 -1.64 8.96
N LEU A 77 2.33 -0.70 8.68
CA LEU A 77 2.39 0.19 7.52
C LEU A 77 2.62 1.62 8.01
N ILE A 78 3.43 2.39 7.29
CA ILE A 78 3.70 3.80 7.59
C ILE A 78 3.04 4.65 6.51
N ASN A 79 2.01 5.39 6.87
CA ASN A 79 1.48 6.45 6.04
C ASN A 79 2.37 7.70 6.19
N THR A 80 3.13 8.03 5.14
CA THR A 80 4.08 9.15 5.17
C THR A 80 3.46 10.51 4.86
N GLU A 81 2.27 10.56 4.24
CA GLU A 81 1.66 11.82 3.82
C GLU A 81 0.12 11.77 3.77
N GLY A 82 -0.52 12.92 4.02
CA GLY A 82 -1.94 13.12 3.72
C GLY A 82 -2.18 13.47 2.25
N ASN A 83 -3.24 14.22 1.96
CA ASN A 83 -3.56 14.71 0.61
C ASN A 83 -2.73 15.96 0.24
N THR A 84 -1.41 15.82 0.15
CA THR A 84 -0.48 16.90 -0.23
C THR A 84 -0.84 17.56 -1.57
N ASN A 85 -1.47 16.81 -2.48
CA ASN A 85 -2.18 17.32 -3.66
C ASN A 85 -3.68 17.00 -3.57
N PRO A 86 -4.51 17.91 -3.03
CA PRO A 86 -5.94 17.66 -2.81
C PRO A 86 -6.71 17.34 -4.10
N LYS A 87 -6.38 18.02 -5.20
CA LYS A 87 -7.04 17.80 -6.49
C LYS A 87 -6.81 16.37 -6.97
N ASN A 88 -5.55 15.92 -6.97
CA ASN A 88 -5.20 14.57 -7.41
C ASN A 88 -5.82 13.51 -6.49
N TYR A 89 -5.80 13.75 -5.17
CA TYR A 89 -6.49 12.91 -4.20
C TYR A 89 -7.98 12.76 -4.55
N ASP A 90 -8.69 13.88 -4.75
CA ASP A 90 -10.11 13.87 -5.09
C ASP A 90 -10.36 13.16 -6.44
N ASP A 91 -9.52 13.41 -7.44
CA ASP A 91 -9.63 12.76 -8.76
C ASP A 91 -9.46 11.23 -8.64
N ILE A 92 -8.55 10.76 -7.79
CA ILE A 92 -8.37 9.32 -7.53
C ILE A 92 -9.56 8.74 -6.75
N ILE A 93 -9.98 9.36 -5.65
CA ILE A 93 -11.08 8.83 -4.81
C ILE A 93 -12.41 8.79 -5.58
N HIS A 94 -12.63 9.75 -6.48
CA HIS A 94 -13.82 9.81 -7.32
C HIS A 94 -13.67 9.11 -8.68
N ASN A 95 -12.64 8.27 -8.87
CA ASN A 95 -12.40 7.47 -10.08
C ASN A 95 -12.32 8.29 -11.39
N LYS A 96 -11.79 9.51 -11.31
CA LYS A 96 -11.43 10.34 -12.47
C LYS A 96 -9.99 10.07 -12.93
N LEU A 97 -9.18 9.47 -12.06
CA LEU A 97 -7.82 9.03 -12.35
C LEU A 97 -7.65 7.58 -11.86
N PHE A 98 -7.22 6.71 -12.77
CA PHE A 98 -7.08 5.24 -12.62
C PHE A 98 -8.39 4.48 -12.35
#